data_AF-A0A918UTL2-F1
#
_entry.id   AF-A0A918UTL2-F1
#
_cell.length_a   1.000
_cell.length_b   1.000
_cell.length_c   1.000
_cell.angle_alpha   90.00
_cell.angle_beta   90.00
_cell.angle_gamma   90.00
#
_symmetry.space_group_name_H-M   'P 1'
#
loop_
_entity.id
_entity.type
_entity.pdbx_description
1 polymer ?
#
loop_
_entity_poly.entity_id
_entity_poly.type
_entity_poly.pdbx_seq_one_letter_code
_entity_poly.pdbx_strand_id
1 'polypeptide(L)'
;MPRFTEIDDTTRVDHTHLRADDTCVFMYEYTSGRDFTFSQTNNLINNLKKKPSLAGTAQYAWKARAIEQCAREFRGALDSGWISTTTFVPVPGSKAPGHPDFDNRIELICQSLGQNVDVRNLVTQSQSTAASHEVGVGERVTVNELNSIYAINENLAAPPPTYLAVVDDVLTAGTHFRAMKTALTARFPGIPVAGLFVARRVFATPPEPADFDIIDF
;
A
#
# COMPACT_ATOMS: atom_id res chain seq x y z
N MET A 1 10.55 -18.24 -0.16
CA MET A 1 9.43 -17.28 -0.07
C MET A 1 9.95 -16.01 0.56
N PRO A 2 9.52 -14.83 0.10
CA PRO A 2 9.91 -13.57 0.72
C PRO A 2 9.30 -13.47 2.13
N ARG A 3 9.95 -12.72 3.01
CA ARG A 3 9.48 -12.47 4.38
C ARG A 3 9.20 -10.99 4.55
N PHE A 4 8.28 -10.67 5.46
CA PHE A 4 8.09 -9.29 5.87
C PHE A 4 9.33 -8.78 6.62
N THR A 5 9.73 -7.56 6.28
CA THR A 5 10.75 -6.78 6.99
C THR A 5 10.06 -5.59 7.64
N GLU A 6 10.37 -5.31 8.91
CA GLU A 6 9.82 -4.16 9.62
C GLU A 6 10.56 -2.87 9.26
N ILE A 7 9.82 -1.76 9.19
CA ILE A 7 10.39 -0.42 9.05
C ILE A 7 11.04 -0.01 10.37
N ASP A 8 12.37 -0.01 10.35
CA ASP A 8 13.22 0.46 11.44
C ASP A 8 13.63 1.93 11.26
N ASP A 9 14.43 2.44 12.19
CA ASP A 9 14.88 3.84 12.16
C ASP A 9 15.74 4.18 10.94
N THR A 10 16.41 3.19 10.33
CA THR A 10 17.26 3.40 9.15
C THR A 10 16.45 3.59 7.88
N THR A 11 15.27 2.95 7.80
CA THR A 11 14.38 2.99 6.64
C THR A 11 13.24 4.01 6.80
N ARG A 12 12.87 4.36 8.04
CA ARG A 12 11.78 5.31 8.36
C ARG A 12 12.00 6.70 7.76
N VAL A 13 13.25 7.11 7.55
CA VAL A 13 13.62 8.41 6.96
C VAL A 13 13.02 8.63 5.57
N ASP A 14 12.77 7.56 4.81
CA ASP A 14 12.15 7.61 3.48
C ASP A 14 10.61 7.76 3.52
N HIS A 15 10.03 7.66 4.73
CA HIS A 15 8.60 7.51 5.00
C HIS A 15 8.15 8.56 6.03
N THR A 16 8.30 9.84 5.69
CA THR A 16 8.22 11.01 6.59
C THR A 16 6.95 11.18 7.42
N HIS A 17 5.85 10.47 7.11
CA HIS A 17 4.62 10.50 7.92
C HIS A 17 4.51 9.34 8.91
N LEU A 18 5.42 8.38 8.88
CA LEU A 18 5.55 7.35 9.92
C LEU A 18 6.19 7.92 11.18
N ARG A 19 5.79 7.37 12.31
CA ARG A 19 6.31 7.64 13.65
C ARG A 19 7.07 6.43 14.15
N ALA A 20 7.87 6.63 15.21
CA ALA A 20 8.68 5.57 15.79
C ALA A 20 7.84 4.43 16.40
N ASP A 21 6.61 4.72 16.82
CA ASP A 21 5.65 3.77 17.40
C ASP A 21 4.74 3.09 16.35
N ASP A 22 4.94 3.35 15.06
CA ASP A 22 4.20 2.65 14.02
C ASP A 22 4.87 1.31 13.68
N THR A 23 4.12 0.22 13.85
CA THR A 23 4.48 -1.08 13.30
C THR A 23 4.08 -1.14 11.82
N CYS A 24 5.07 -1.10 10.93
CA CYS A 24 4.88 -1.18 9.48
C CYS A 24 5.84 -2.19 8.89
N VAL A 25 5.34 -3.10 8.05
CA VAL A 25 6.13 -4.16 7.43
C VAL A 25 5.96 -4.17 5.91
N PHE A 26 7.00 -4.54 5.19
CA PHE A 26 7.02 -4.62 3.72
C PHE A 26 7.69 -5.91 3.22
N MET A 27 7.36 -6.36 2.01
CA MET A 27 8.02 -7.54 1.40
C MET A 27 9.16 -7.20 0.43
N TYR A 28 9.03 -6.07 -0.28
CA TYR A 28 9.93 -5.72 -1.38
C TYR A 28 10.34 -4.26 -1.41
N GLU A 29 11.25 -3.93 -2.31
CA GLU A 29 11.69 -2.56 -2.57
C GLU A 29 11.29 -2.11 -3.98
N TYR A 30 10.49 -1.05 -4.04
CA TYR A 30 10.08 -0.39 -5.28
C TYR A 30 10.99 0.81 -5.54
N THR A 31 11.73 0.80 -6.64
CA THR A 31 12.64 1.91 -6.98
C THR A 31 11.89 3.05 -7.64
N SER A 32 11.87 4.22 -6.97
CA SER A 32 11.19 5.41 -7.47
C SER A 32 11.86 5.99 -8.72
N GLY A 33 11.07 6.55 -9.63
CA GLY A 33 11.56 7.15 -10.88
C GLY A 33 12.01 6.15 -11.94
N ARG A 34 11.86 4.84 -11.71
CA ARG A 34 12.21 3.77 -12.66
C ARG A 34 10.96 3.11 -13.23
N ASP A 35 11.05 2.63 -14.47
CA ASP A 35 9.95 1.96 -15.16
C ASP A 35 9.82 0.46 -14.75
N PHE A 36 8.88 -0.24 -15.38
CA PHE A 36 8.56 -1.64 -15.09
C PHE A 36 9.65 -2.64 -15.53
N THR A 37 10.65 -2.22 -16.31
CA THR A 37 11.76 -3.07 -16.78
C THR A 37 12.94 -3.05 -15.83
N PHE A 38 13.00 -2.07 -14.92
CA PHE A 38 14.13 -1.87 -14.02
C PHE A 38 14.35 -3.02 -13.03
N SER A 39 13.28 -3.58 -12.47
CA SER A 39 13.35 -4.67 -11.50
C SER A 39 12.09 -5.53 -11.51
N GLN A 40 12.19 -6.73 -10.93
CA GLN A 40 11.04 -7.60 -10.75
C GLN A 40 9.95 -6.94 -9.88
N THR A 41 10.33 -6.20 -8.84
CA THR A 41 9.37 -5.47 -7.99
C THR A 41 8.72 -4.30 -8.72
N ASN A 42 9.48 -3.52 -9.49
CA ASN A 42 8.90 -2.46 -10.32
C ASN A 42 7.91 -3.04 -11.35
N ASN A 43 8.21 -4.21 -11.92
CA ASN A 43 7.29 -4.94 -12.79
C ASN A 43 6.02 -5.38 -12.07
N LEU A 44 6.17 -6.00 -10.89
CA LEU A 44 5.06 -6.47 -10.05
C LEU A 44 4.12 -5.31 -9.69
N ILE A 45 4.68 -4.21 -9.18
CA ILE A 45 3.91 -3.02 -8.80
C ILE A 45 3.24 -2.38 -10.02
N ASN A 46 3.92 -2.32 -11.18
CA ASN A 46 3.31 -1.83 -12.42
C ASN A 46 2.11 -2.69 -12.85
N ASN A 47 2.26 -4.02 -12.81
CA ASN A 47 1.20 -4.95 -13.17
C ASN A 47 0.02 -4.86 -12.19
N LEU A 48 0.29 -4.76 -10.90
CA LEU A 48 -0.72 -4.55 -9.86
C LEU A 48 -1.50 -3.25 -10.12
N LYS A 49 -0.80 -2.20 -10.58
CA LYS A 49 -1.34 -0.87 -10.91
C LYS A 49 -2.06 -0.73 -12.25
N LYS A 50 -2.15 -1.78 -13.07
CA LYS A 50 -2.91 -1.73 -14.33
C LYS A 50 -4.37 -1.36 -14.10
N LYS A 51 -4.91 -0.45 -14.92
CA LYS A 51 -6.26 0.09 -14.77
C LYS A 51 -7.35 -0.95 -15.05
N PRO A 52 -8.48 -0.96 -14.31
CA PRO A 52 -9.64 -1.80 -14.59
C PRO A 52 -10.23 -1.64 -15.99
N SER A 53 -10.14 -0.44 -16.60
CA SER A 53 -10.51 -0.22 -18.02
C SER A 53 -9.76 -1.08 -19.04
N LEU A 54 -8.62 -1.69 -18.65
CA LEU A 54 -7.92 -2.66 -19.50
C LEU A 54 -8.55 -4.07 -19.44
N ALA A 55 -9.60 -4.27 -18.65
CA ALA A 55 -10.33 -5.53 -18.58
C ALA A 55 -10.79 -5.98 -19.98
N GLY A 56 -10.67 -7.28 -20.25
CA GLY A 56 -10.92 -7.85 -21.58
C GLY A 56 -9.72 -7.80 -22.54
N THR A 57 -8.63 -7.13 -22.18
CA THR A 57 -7.37 -7.20 -22.93
C THR A 57 -6.41 -8.23 -22.35
N ALA A 58 -5.48 -8.73 -23.17
CA ALA A 58 -4.40 -9.61 -22.72
C ALA A 58 -3.51 -8.96 -21.63
N GLN A 59 -3.48 -7.62 -21.54
CA GLN A 59 -2.69 -6.92 -20.55
C GLN A 59 -3.25 -7.08 -19.13
N TYR A 60 -4.55 -7.28 -18.99
CA TYR A 60 -5.21 -7.41 -17.69
C TYR A 60 -4.86 -8.73 -16.98
N ALA A 61 -4.52 -9.78 -17.74
CA ALA A 61 -4.05 -11.04 -17.18
C ALA A 61 -2.82 -10.88 -16.27
N TRP A 62 -1.96 -9.91 -16.58
CA TRP A 62 -0.80 -9.59 -15.73
C TRP A 62 -1.20 -8.99 -14.38
N LYS A 63 -2.29 -8.22 -14.32
CA LYS A 63 -2.83 -7.69 -13.05
C LYS A 63 -3.34 -8.82 -12.16
N ALA A 64 -4.13 -9.73 -12.73
CA ALA A 64 -4.63 -10.90 -12.00
C ALA A 64 -3.48 -11.75 -11.43
N ARG A 65 -2.46 -12.03 -12.25
CA ARG A 65 -1.25 -12.75 -11.82
C ARG A 65 -0.49 -12.01 -10.69
N ALA A 66 -0.39 -10.69 -10.77
CA ALA A 66 0.25 -9.87 -9.74
C ALA A 66 -0.52 -9.92 -8.41
N ILE A 67 -1.86 -9.83 -8.46
CA ILE A 67 -2.73 -9.97 -7.28
C ILE A 67 -2.55 -11.35 -6.64
N GLU A 68 -2.61 -12.41 -7.43
CA GLU A 68 -2.42 -13.77 -6.94
C GLU A 68 -1.01 -13.98 -6.36
N GLN A 69 0.01 -13.40 -6.99
CA GLN A 69 1.38 -13.44 -6.47
C GLN A 69 1.48 -12.78 -5.10
N CYS A 70 1.00 -11.54 -4.96
CA CYS A 70 1.02 -10.83 -3.68
C CYS A 70 0.24 -11.61 -2.61
N ALA A 71 -0.93 -12.14 -2.95
CA ALA A 71 -1.74 -12.93 -2.02
C ALA A 71 -1.03 -14.20 -1.54
N ARG A 72 -0.40 -14.96 -2.45
CA ARG A 72 0.37 -16.16 -2.10
C ARG A 72 1.54 -15.83 -1.19
N GLU A 73 2.23 -14.74 -1.48
CA GLU A 73 3.41 -14.31 -0.74
C GLU A 73 3.04 -13.77 0.65
N PHE A 74 2.00 -12.95 0.77
CA PHE A 74 1.45 -12.51 2.06
C PHE A 74 1.03 -13.71 2.90
N ARG A 75 0.25 -14.64 2.33
CA ARG A 75 -0.18 -15.85 3.04
C ARG A 75 1.00 -16.70 3.50
N GLY A 76 2.06 -16.80 2.69
CA GLY A 76 3.26 -17.56 3.04
C GLY A 76 4.16 -16.89 4.08
N ALA A 77 4.00 -15.57 4.29
CA ALA A 77 4.83 -14.78 5.20
C ALA A 77 4.16 -14.48 6.55
N LEU A 78 2.83 -14.56 6.63
CA LEU A 78 2.06 -14.27 7.84
C LEU A 78 1.77 -15.54 8.64
N ASP A 79 1.74 -15.40 9.96
CA ASP A 79 1.29 -16.47 10.86
C ASP A 79 -0.24 -16.69 10.71
N SER A 80 -0.66 -17.95 10.60
CA SER A 80 -2.07 -18.29 10.41
C SER A 80 -2.95 -17.95 11.63
N GLY A 81 -2.39 -18.04 12.83
CA GLY A 81 -3.07 -17.62 14.05
C GLY A 81 -3.32 -16.11 14.03
N TRP A 82 -2.30 -15.33 13.67
CA TRP A 82 -2.43 -13.88 13.53
C TRP A 82 -3.44 -13.48 12.45
N ILE A 83 -3.45 -14.14 11.28
CA ILE A 83 -4.48 -13.93 10.23
C ILE A 83 -5.89 -14.13 10.81
N SER A 84 -6.10 -15.19 11.62
CA SER A 84 -7.42 -15.52 12.15
C SER A 84 -7.97 -14.51 13.18
N THR A 85 -7.10 -13.71 13.80
CA THR A 85 -7.46 -12.72 14.82
C THR A 85 -7.42 -11.27 14.34
N THR A 86 -7.09 -11.06 13.06
CA THR A 86 -6.82 -9.74 12.49
C THR A 86 -7.89 -9.35 11.49
N THR A 87 -8.40 -8.13 11.63
CA THR A 87 -9.22 -7.48 10.61
C THR A 87 -8.31 -6.76 9.63
N PHE A 88 -8.28 -7.24 8.38
CA PHE A 88 -7.55 -6.62 7.28
C PHE A 88 -8.38 -5.49 6.68
N VAL A 89 -7.78 -4.31 6.59
CA VAL A 89 -8.40 -3.09 6.09
C VAL A 89 -7.66 -2.63 4.84
N PRO A 90 -8.17 -2.93 3.64
CA PRO A 90 -7.61 -2.42 2.39
C PRO A 90 -7.63 -0.89 2.37
N VAL A 91 -6.54 -0.26 1.96
CA VAL A 91 -6.55 1.17 1.62
C VAL A 91 -7.49 1.38 0.44
N PRO A 92 -8.44 2.34 0.51
CA PRO A 92 -9.36 2.60 -0.58
C PRO A 92 -8.62 3.13 -1.82
N GLY A 93 -9.04 2.68 -3.00
CA GLY A 93 -8.55 3.21 -4.27
C GLY A 93 -8.96 4.68 -4.47
N SER A 94 -8.26 5.39 -5.36
CA SER A 94 -8.53 6.82 -5.64
C SER A 94 -9.86 7.08 -6.36
N LYS A 95 -10.46 6.05 -6.96
CA LYS A 95 -11.75 6.12 -7.65
C LYS A 95 -12.85 5.55 -6.76
N ALA A 96 -13.98 6.25 -6.68
CA ALA A 96 -15.14 5.81 -5.90
C ALA A 96 -15.85 4.60 -6.55
N PRO A 97 -16.63 3.82 -5.78
CA PRO A 97 -17.49 2.77 -6.32
C PRO A 97 -18.40 3.29 -7.45
N GLY A 98 -18.54 2.51 -8.52
CA GLY A 98 -19.30 2.88 -9.72
C GLY A 98 -18.48 3.58 -10.82
N HIS A 99 -17.25 4.00 -10.54
CA HIS A 99 -16.34 4.49 -11.58
C HIS A 99 -15.80 3.33 -12.45
N PRO A 100 -15.64 3.49 -13.78
CA PRO A 100 -15.12 2.40 -14.65
C PRO A 100 -13.72 1.90 -14.25
N ASP A 101 -12.88 2.80 -13.74
CA ASP A 101 -11.57 2.49 -13.16
C ASP A 101 -11.59 2.26 -11.64
N PHE A 102 -12.73 1.89 -11.04
CA PHE A 102 -12.78 1.44 -9.65
C PHE A 102 -11.93 0.18 -9.48
N ASP A 103 -10.98 0.21 -8.55
CA ASP A 103 -9.95 -0.81 -8.43
C ASP A 103 -9.85 -1.33 -6.99
N ASN A 104 -10.29 -2.56 -6.78
CA ASN A 104 -10.31 -3.23 -5.49
C ASN A 104 -9.17 -4.25 -5.32
N ARG A 105 -8.04 -4.08 -6.01
CA ARG A 105 -6.94 -5.07 -5.97
C ARG A 105 -6.43 -5.41 -4.57
N ILE A 106 -6.38 -4.45 -3.65
CA ILE A 106 -5.89 -4.68 -2.29
C ILE A 106 -6.88 -5.52 -1.49
N GLU A 107 -8.18 -5.27 -1.68
CA GLU A 107 -9.24 -6.10 -1.14
C GLU A 107 -9.12 -7.53 -1.66
N LEU A 108 -8.88 -7.73 -2.96
CA LEU A 108 -8.68 -9.06 -3.55
C LEU A 108 -7.46 -9.78 -2.98
N ILE A 109 -6.36 -9.06 -2.71
CA ILE A 109 -5.18 -9.62 -2.01
C ILE A 109 -5.58 -10.11 -0.61
N CYS A 110 -6.27 -9.26 0.16
CA CYS A 110 -6.68 -9.57 1.54
C CYS A 110 -7.65 -10.75 1.61
N GLN A 111 -8.66 -10.79 0.73
CA GLN A 111 -9.64 -11.87 0.64
C GLN A 111 -8.98 -13.20 0.27
N SER A 112 -7.86 -13.12 -0.46
CA SER A 112 -7.07 -14.28 -0.83
C SER A 112 -6.09 -14.72 0.25
N LEU A 113 -6.10 -14.20 1.48
CA LEU A 113 -5.19 -14.68 2.53
C LEU A 113 -5.59 -16.06 3.07
N GLY A 114 -6.86 -16.44 3.01
CA GLY A 114 -7.33 -17.73 3.51
C GLY A 114 -8.84 -17.85 3.45
N GLN A 115 -9.36 -18.96 3.99
CA GLN A 115 -10.80 -19.11 4.16
C GLN A 115 -11.25 -18.32 5.40
N ASN A 116 -12.37 -17.59 5.29
CA ASN A 116 -12.97 -16.82 6.39
C ASN A 116 -12.06 -15.74 7.00
N VAL A 117 -11.16 -15.14 6.20
CA VAL A 117 -10.37 -13.99 6.64
C VAL A 117 -11.29 -12.78 6.84
N ASP A 118 -11.12 -12.08 7.96
CA ASP A 118 -11.87 -10.87 8.25
C ASP A 118 -11.30 -9.69 7.43
N VAL A 119 -11.91 -9.43 6.27
CA VAL A 119 -11.53 -8.31 5.39
C VAL A 119 -12.66 -7.31 5.36
N ARG A 120 -12.37 -6.06 5.73
CA ARG A 120 -13.37 -5.00 5.79
C ARG A 120 -12.85 -3.72 5.17
N ASN A 121 -13.58 -3.21 4.19
CA ASN A 121 -13.39 -1.86 3.65
C ASN A 121 -13.92 -0.81 4.66
N LEU A 122 -13.33 -0.78 5.86
CA LEU A 122 -13.77 0.06 6.99
C LEU A 122 -13.60 1.55 6.69
N VAL A 123 -12.61 1.92 5.89
CA VAL A 123 -12.39 3.30 5.48
C VAL A 123 -12.79 3.46 4.02
N THR A 124 -13.71 4.37 3.77
CA THR A 124 -14.15 4.72 2.42
C THR A 124 -13.72 6.13 2.06
N GLN A 125 -13.51 6.37 0.77
CA GLN A 125 -13.23 7.69 0.24
C GLN A 125 -14.55 8.29 -0.28
N SER A 126 -15.02 9.37 0.34
CA SER A 126 -16.30 10.02 0.01
C SER A 126 -16.27 10.79 -1.32
N GLN A 127 -15.08 11.10 -1.84
CA GLN A 127 -14.86 11.85 -3.07
C GLN A 127 -13.75 11.19 -3.89
N SER A 128 -13.75 11.30 -5.22
CA SER A 128 -12.62 10.79 -6.02
C SER A 128 -11.43 11.74 -5.93
N THR A 129 -10.22 11.20 -5.80
CA THR A 129 -8.98 11.97 -5.87
C THR A 129 -8.33 11.78 -7.24
N ALA A 130 -7.61 12.79 -7.72
CA ALA A 130 -6.73 12.58 -8.87
C ALA A 130 -5.71 11.49 -8.51
N ALA A 131 -5.48 10.54 -9.41
CA ALA A 131 -4.48 9.50 -9.15
C ALA A 131 -3.11 10.18 -9.02
N SER A 132 -2.39 9.95 -7.93
CA SER A 132 -1.08 10.58 -7.67
C SER A 132 0.02 10.22 -8.68
N HIS A 133 -0.29 9.41 -9.70
CA HIS A 133 0.59 9.09 -10.83
C HIS A 133 0.32 9.96 -12.08
N GLU A 134 -0.80 10.69 -12.15
CA GLU A 134 -1.16 11.50 -13.32
C GLU A 134 -0.75 12.97 -13.18
N VAL A 135 -0.21 13.38 -12.03
CA VAL A 135 0.11 14.78 -11.75
C VAL A 135 1.58 14.91 -11.37
N GLY A 136 2.24 15.92 -11.95
CA GLY A 136 3.66 16.21 -11.77
C GLY A 136 4.07 16.44 -10.32
N VAL A 137 5.37 16.63 -10.12
CA VAL A 137 6.03 16.90 -8.83
C VAL A 137 5.41 18.16 -8.19
N GLY A 138 4.33 18.02 -7.44
CA GLY A 138 3.63 19.16 -6.83
C GLY A 138 2.24 18.89 -6.22
N GLU A 139 1.46 17.93 -6.73
CA GLU A 139 0.08 17.67 -6.26
C GLU A 139 -0.09 16.29 -5.61
N ARG A 140 0.83 15.93 -4.70
CA ARG A 140 0.62 14.74 -3.87
C ARG A 140 -0.44 15.05 -2.82
N VAL A 141 -1.47 14.21 -2.74
CA VAL A 141 -2.51 14.31 -1.70
C VAL A 141 -1.86 14.34 -0.31
N THR A 142 -2.29 15.28 0.52
CA THR A 142 -1.78 15.47 1.87
C THR A 142 -2.55 14.61 2.87
N VAL A 143 -1.97 14.42 4.07
CA VAL A 143 -2.66 13.71 5.17
C VAL A 143 -3.96 14.43 5.55
N ASN A 144 -3.96 15.77 5.55
CA ASN A 144 -5.13 16.56 5.92
C ASN A 144 -6.26 16.44 4.90
N GLU A 145 -5.94 16.44 3.60
CA GLU A 145 -6.91 16.21 2.54
C GLU A 145 -7.48 14.79 2.59
N LEU A 146 -6.66 13.77 2.88
CA LEU A 146 -7.19 12.42 3.07
C LEU A 146 -8.09 12.33 4.31
N ASN A 147 -7.69 12.94 5.43
CA ASN A 147 -8.50 12.96 6.65
C ASN A 147 -9.86 13.64 6.45
N SER A 148 -9.99 14.61 5.54
CA SER A 148 -11.27 15.27 5.28
C SER A 148 -12.22 14.46 4.40
N ILE A 149 -11.70 13.52 3.60
CA ILE A 149 -12.51 12.69 2.68
C ILE A 149 -12.67 11.25 3.13
N TYR A 150 -11.83 10.77 4.06
CA TYR A 150 -11.93 9.44 4.64
C TYR A 150 -13.01 9.38 5.70
N ALA A 151 -13.89 8.39 5.58
CA ALA A 151 -14.96 8.14 6.53
C ALA A 151 -14.99 6.66 6.93
N ILE A 152 -15.45 6.39 8.15
CA ILE A 152 -15.72 5.02 8.58
C ILE A 152 -17.03 4.54 7.94
N ASN A 153 -16.97 3.36 7.35
CA ASN A 153 -18.17 2.61 6.98
C ASN A 153 -18.73 1.90 8.22
N GLU A 154 -19.63 2.57 8.93
CA GLU A 154 -20.23 2.06 10.18
C GLU A 154 -20.99 0.74 10.00
N ASN A 155 -21.45 0.42 8.79
CA ASN A 155 -22.09 -0.87 8.49
C ASN A 155 -21.12 -2.06 8.61
N LEU A 156 -19.81 -1.80 8.56
CA LEU A 156 -18.76 -2.82 8.69
C LEU A 156 -18.02 -2.73 10.05
N ALA A 157 -18.38 -1.76 10.90
CA ALA A 157 -17.69 -1.50 12.16
C ALA A 157 -18.01 -2.52 13.26
N ALA A 158 -19.08 -3.30 13.11
CA ALA A 158 -19.47 -4.36 14.03
C ALA A 158 -19.17 -5.76 13.43
N PRO A 159 -18.67 -6.72 14.22
CA PRO A 159 -18.21 -6.57 15.60
C PRO A 159 -16.90 -5.75 15.68
N PRO A 160 -16.58 -5.08 16.81
CA PRO A 160 -15.33 -4.34 16.94
C PRO A 160 -14.11 -5.24 16.69
N PRO A 161 -13.10 -4.77 15.93
CA PRO A 161 -11.88 -5.52 15.67
C PRO A 161 -11.02 -5.59 16.94
N THR A 162 -10.23 -6.66 17.07
CA THR A 162 -9.22 -6.84 18.13
C THR A 162 -7.82 -6.44 17.70
N TYR A 163 -7.55 -6.52 16.39
CA TYR A 163 -6.32 -6.11 15.75
C TYR A 163 -6.62 -5.64 14.33
N LEU A 164 -6.00 -4.56 13.88
CA LEU A 164 -6.21 -3.97 12.56
C LEU A 164 -4.91 -4.02 11.74
N ALA A 165 -5.02 -4.48 10.50
CA ALA A 165 -3.94 -4.46 9.52
C ALA A 165 -4.34 -3.61 8.31
N VAL A 166 -3.77 -2.41 8.19
CA VAL A 166 -3.92 -1.57 7.00
C VAL A 166 -3.05 -2.14 5.89
N VAL A 167 -3.64 -2.46 4.74
CA VAL A 167 -2.91 -3.07 3.62
C VAL A 167 -2.87 -2.12 2.44
N ASP A 168 -1.72 -1.96 1.79
CA ASP A 168 -1.55 -1.13 0.59
C ASP A 168 -0.46 -1.69 -0.34
N ASP A 169 -0.37 -1.17 -1.57
CA ASP A 169 0.66 -1.58 -2.51
C ASP A 169 2.06 -1.11 -2.11
N VAL A 170 2.31 0.20 -2.10
CA VAL A 170 3.63 0.78 -1.88
C VAL A 170 3.61 1.79 -0.74
N LEU A 171 4.39 1.53 0.30
CA LEU A 171 4.71 2.54 1.30
C LEU A 171 5.63 3.61 0.72
N THR A 172 5.07 4.80 0.45
CA THR A 172 5.82 5.95 -0.07
C THR A 172 6.20 6.93 1.04
N ALA A 173 5.52 8.07 1.21
CA ALA A 173 5.75 8.94 2.36
C ALA A 173 5.03 8.47 3.63
N GLY A 174 4.12 7.49 3.52
CA GLY A 174 3.26 7.05 4.62
C GLY A 174 1.95 7.84 4.78
N THR A 175 1.60 8.70 3.81
CA THR A 175 0.41 9.57 3.86
C THR A 175 -0.88 8.78 4.05
N HIS A 176 -1.14 7.77 3.20
CA HIS A 176 -2.34 6.94 3.28
C HIS A 176 -2.40 6.17 4.59
N PHE A 177 -1.30 5.52 4.99
CA PHE A 177 -1.25 4.81 6.27
C PHE A 177 -1.57 5.73 7.46
N ARG A 178 -0.99 6.94 7.49
CA ARG A 178 -1.27 7.90 8.57
C ARG A 178 -2.74 8.29 8.59
N ALA A 179 -3.35 8.58 7.45
CA ALA A 179 -4.77 8.94 7.36
C ALA A 179 -5.68 7.77 7.79
N MET A 180 -5.40 6.55 7.30
CA MET A 180 -6.08 5.32 7.71
C MET A 180 -6.00 5.09 9.23
N LYS A 181 -4.77 5.13 9.79
CA LYS A 181 -4.55 4.96 11.23
C LYS A 181 -5.26 6.02 12.04
N THR A 182 -5.33 7.27 11.55
CA THR A 182 -6.06 8.36 12.21
C THR A 182 -7.56 8.05 12.29
N ALA A 183 -8.19 7.70 11.15
CA ALA A 183 -9.61 7.35 11.11
C ALA A 183 -9.94 6.11 11.96
N LEU A 184 -9.13 5.06 11.84
CA LEU A 184 -9.33 3.80 12.57
C LEU A 184 -9.16 3.97 14.08
N THR A 185 -8.12 4.70 14.53
CA THR A 185 -7.86 4.91 15.96
C THR A 185 -8.92 5.83 16.59
N ALA A 186 -9.44 6.80 15.83
CA ALA A 186 -10.55 7.63 16.30
C ALA A 186 -11.82 6.78 16.56
N ARG A 187 -12.07 5.77 15.73
CA ARG A 187 -13.26 4.91 15.84
C ARG A 187 -13.10 3.74 16.80
N PHE A 188 -11.90 3.16 16.87
CA PHE A 188 -11.56 1.99 17.66
C PHE A 188 -10.38 2.31 18.58
N PRO A 189 -10.57 3.16 19.60
CA PRO A 189 -9.49 3.59 20.48
C PRO A 189 -8.88 2.39 21.21
N GLY A 190 -7.54 2.35 21.26
CA GLY A 190 -6.78 1.30 21.94
C GLY A 190 -6.61 0.00 21.13
N ILE A 191 -7.25 -0.14 19.97
CA ILE A 191 -7.02 -1.30 19.09
C ILE A 191 -5.69 -1.13 18.34
N PRO A 192 -4.77 -2.11 18.38
CA PRO A 192 -3.52 -2.05 17.63
C PRO A 192 -3.75 -1.94 16.12
N VAL A 193 -2.97 -1.07 15.46
CA VAL A 193 -3.00 -0.87 14.00
C VAL A 193 -1.60 -1.05 13.43
N ALA A 194 -1.42 -2.05 12.58
CA ALA A 194 -0.21 -2.29 11.80
C ALA A 194 -0.39 -1.94 10.32
N GLY A 195 0.70 -1.61 9.62
CA GLY A 195 0.74 -1.40 8.17
C GLY A 195 1.43 -2.55 7.45
N LEU A 196 0.80 -3.13 6.43
CA LEU A 196 1.34 -4.21 5.60
C LEU A 196 1.41 -3.75 4.15
N PHE A 197 2.62 -3.77 3.58
CA PHE A 197 2.87 -3.23 2.25
C PHE A 197 3.50 -4.28 1.33
N VAL A 198 3.09 -4.30 0.06
CA VAL A 198 3.77 -5.15 -0.95
C VAL A 198 5.23 -4.69 -1.08
N ALA A 199 5.46 -3.38 -1.17
CA ALA A 199 6.79 -2.82 -1.22
C ALA A 199 6.94 -1.53 -0.41
N ARG A 200 8.16 -1.21 0.03
CA ARG A 200 8.55 0.15 0.40
C ARG A 200 9.16 0.86 -0.80
N ARG A 201 9.02 2.18 -0.86
CA ARG A 201 9.74 3.00 -1.84
C ARG A 201 11.21 3.13 -1.43
N VAL A 202 12.10 2.93 -2.40
CA VAL A 202 13.53 3.31 -2.32
C VAL A 202 13.88 4.27 -3.46
N PHE A 203 14.98 4.98 -3.30
CA PHE A 203 15.54 5.82 -4.36
C PHE A 203 16.76 5.13 -4.97
N ALA A 204 16.93 5.24 -6.28
CA ALA A 204 18.17 4.78 -6.89
C ALA A 204 19.34 5.60 -6.33
N THR A 205 20.40 4.93 -5.91
CA THR A 205 21.66 5.61 -5.60
C THR A 205 22.06 6.43 -6.83
N PRO A 206 22.40 7.73 -6.68
CA PRO A 206 23.03 8.45 -7.78
C PRO A 206 24.24 7.65 -8.25
N PRO A 207 24.56 7.62 -9.55
CA PRO A 207 25.87 7.14 -9.96
C PRO A 207 26.93 7.92 -9.16
N GLU A 208 27.95 7.22 -8.67
CA GLU A 208 29.09 7.92 -8.06
C GLU A 208 29.55 9.00 -9.06
N PRO A 209 29.84 10.23 -8.59
CA PRO A 209 30.44 11.22 -9.47
C PRO A 209 31.68 10.55 -10.09
N ALA A 210 31.76 10.56 -11.42
CA ALA A 210 32.96 10.10 -12.09
C ALA A 210 34.13 10.86 -11.46
N ASP A 211 35.19 10.14 -11.07
CA ASP A 211 36.46 10.75 -10.69
C ASP A 211 36.90 11.62 -11.88
N PHE A 212 36.57 12.91 -11.80
CA PHE A 212 37.18 13.89 -12.67
C PHE A 212 38.59 14.04 -12.13
N ASP A 213 39.53 13.32 -12.75
CA ASP A 213 40.96 13.59 -12.57
C ASP A 213 41.14 15.10 -12.69
N ILE A 214 41.52 15.73 -11.57
CA ILE A 214 41.93 17.12 -11.56
C ILE A 214 43.17 17.16 -12.45
N ILE A 215 43.00 17.62 -13.68
CA ILE A 215 44.14 17.99 -14.52
C ILE A 215 44.67 19.27 -13.90
N ASP A 216 45.70 19.14 -13.07
CA ASP A 216 46.51 20.28 -12.62
C ASP A 216 47.09 20.96 -13.87
N PHE A 217 46.72 22.22 -14.08
CA PHE A 217 47.31 23.13 -15.08
C PHE A 217 48.48 23.90 -14.48
#